data_AF-A0A7S1DU27-F1
#
_entry.id   AF-A0A7S1DU27-F1
#
_cell.length_a   1.000
_cell.length_b   1.000
_cell.length_c   1.000
_cell.angle_alpha   90.00
_cell.angle_beta   90.00
_cell.angle_gamma   90.00
#
_symmetry.space_group_name_H-M   'P 1'
#
loop_
_entity.id
_entity.type
_entity.pdbx_description
1 polymer ?
#
loop_
_entity_poly.entity_id
_entity_poly.type
_entity_poly.pdbx_seq_one_letter_code
_entity_poly.pdbx_strand_id
1 'polypeptide(L)'
;LYMRKKKVFLKNIPKNPNFFPFEICWKNLNLSNLHILHGVFSFLEANYIEDNESLFRFNYIHEFLNFNLKAPNWNSFFISGLSFKRGNKLIGLITSLPKLIVLKNYIISCSEINYLCLQKKIRSRKLVSVLIKEITRKLNSIGIVQAVYTTSVTFLESFITCRYYHYPLNIVKLFDLGFLKSPCLLNLKRIFPNKIQLFKK
;
A
#
# COMPACT_ATOMS: atom_id res chain seq x y z
N LEU A 1 -8.53 6.11 -8.49
CA LEU A 1 -9.42 5.22 -7.71
C LEU A 1 -9.98 4.17 -8.65
N TYR A 2 -9.84 2.91 -8.30
CA TYR A 2 -10.40 1.78 -9.03
C TYR A 2 -11.32 1.01 -8.10
N MET A 3 -12.47 0.56 -8.60
CA MET A 3 -13.36 -0.35 -7.89
C MET A 3 -13.53 -1.61 -8.73
N ARG A 4 -13.17 -2.76 -8.17
CA ARG A 4 -13.40 -4.06 -8.82
C ARG A 4 -14.68 -4.66 -8.28
N LYS A 5 -15.60 -5.03 -9.17
CA LYS A 5 -16.83 -5.80 -8.85
C LYS A 5 -16.80 -7.12 -9.59
N LYS A 6 -16.97 -8.24 -8.88
CA LYS A 6 -17.09 -9.57 -9.50
C LYS A 6 -18.36 -10.24 -8.98
N LYS A 7 -19.20 -10.79 -9.87
CA LYS A 7 -20.26 -11.71 -9.46
C LYS A 7 -19.59 -13.03 -9.06
N VAL A 8 -19.71 -13.42 -7.80
CA VAL A 8 -19.10 -14.65 -7.25
C VAL A 8 -20.17 -15.42 -6.49
N PHE A 9 -20.35 -16.69 -6.84
CA PHE A 9 -21.15 -17.62 -6.04
C PHE A 9 -20.26 -18.23 -4.96
N LEU A 10 -20.70 -18.18 -3.70
CA LEU A 10 -19.93 -18.66 -2.54
C LEU A 10 -19.47 -20.12 -2.70
N LYS A 11 -20.30 -20.96 -3.34
CA LYS A 11 -20.01 -22.38 -3.60
C LYS A 11 -18.80 -22.61 -4.53
N ASN A 12 -18.46 -21.64 -5.37
CA ASN A 12 -17.41 -21.77 -6.38
C ASN A 12 -16.06 -21.19 -5.93
N ILE A 13 -15.93 -20.79 -4.66
CA ILE A 13 -14.68 -20.22 -4.12
C ILE A 13 -13.77 -21.37 -3.69
N PRO A 14 -12.52 -21.44 -4.20
CA PRO A 14 -11.56 -22.44 -3.75
C PRO A 14 -11.33 -22.32 -2.24
N LYS A 15 -11.44 -23.45 -1.53
CA LYS A 15 -11.20 -23.49 -0.08
C LYS A 15 -9.72 -23.31 0.27
N ASN A 16 -8.84 -23.82 -0.59
CA ASN A 16 -7.39 -23.83 -0.37
C ASN A 16 -6.70 -22.72 -1.19
N PRO A 17 -5.59 -22.16 -0.67
CA PRO A 17 -4.80 -21.18 -1.40
C PRO A 17 -4.05 -21.83 -2.57
N ASN A 18 -3.59 -21.00 -3.51
CA ASN A 18 -2.77 -21.50 -4.61
C ASN A 18 -1.47 -22.15 -4.09
N PHE A 19 -1.13 -23.31 -4.64
CA PHE A 19 0.11 -24.01 -4.34
C PHE A 19 1.28 -23.45 -5.14
N PHE A 20 2.46 -23.41 -4.52
CA PHE A 20 3.71 -23.05 -5.16
C PHE A 20 4.55 -24.31 -5.37
N PRO A 21 5.09 -24.55 -6.58
CA PRO A 21 5.86 -25.76 -6.85
C PRO A 21 7.13 -25.86 -6.01
N PHE A 22 7.94 -24.79 -5.87
CA PHE A 22 9.15 -24.81 -5.03
C PHE A 22 9.48 -23.47 -4.35
N GLU A 23 10.13 -23.56 -3.18
CA GLU A 23 10.71 -22.51 -2.33
C GLU A 23 9.81 -21.42 -1.73
N ILE A 24 8.61 -21.17 -2.25
CA ILE A 24 7.72 -20.12 -1.74
C ILE A 24 6.58 -20.76 -0.92
N CYS A 25 6.17 -20.10 0.15
CA CYS A 25 5.00 -20.46 0.93
C CYS A 25 4.22 -19.22 1.39
N TRP A 26 2.94 -19.43 1.74
CA TRP A 26 2.14 -18.43 2.43
C TRP A 26 2.64 -18.25 3.85
N LYS A 27 2.76 -17.00 4.28
CA LYS A 27 3.16 -16.64 5.65
C LYS A 27 1.98 -16.08 6.41
N ASN A 28 1.74 -16.60 7.61
CA ASN A 28 0.80 -16.00 8.55
C ASN A 28 1.42 -14.73 9.15
N LEU A 29 0.77 -13.59 8.95
CA LEU A 29 1.24 -12.28 9.41
C LEU A 29 0.33 -11.77 10.53
N ASN A 30 0.45 -12.37 11.71
CA ASN A 30 -0.22 -11.87 12.90
C ASN A 30 0.53 -10.64 13.45
N LEU A 31 0.00 -9.45 13.17
CA LEU A 31 0.59 -8.17 13.58
C LEU A 31 0.49 -7.89 15.09
N SER A 32 -0.17 -8.74 15.88
CA SER A 32 -0.08 -8.69 17.34
C SER A 32 1.32 -9.08 17.83
N ASN A 33 2.06 -9.87 17.05
CA ASN A 33 3.46 -10.15 17.32
C ASN A 33 4.35 -9.01 16.77
N LEU A 34 5.03 -8.32 17.68
CA LEU A 34 5.91 -7.19 17.35
C LEU A 34 7.06 -7.55 16.40
N HIS A 35 7.60 -8.78 16.47
CA HIS A 35 8.64 -9.22 15.54
C HIS A 35 8.12 -9.36 14.11
N ILE A 36 6.87 -9.81 13.94
CA ILE A 36 6.23 -9.91 12.63
C ILE A 36 5.93 -8.50 12.09
N LEU A 37 5.40 -7.61 12.94
CA LEU A 37 5.14 -6.23 12.58
C LEU A 37 6.42 -5.50 12.14
N HIS A 38 7.50 -5.65 12.90
CA HIS A 38 8.82 -5.12 12.53
C HIS A 38 9.31 -5.72 11.20
N GLY A 39 9.14 -7.03 10.98
CA GLY A 39 9.48 -7.66 9.70
C GLY A 39 8.69 -7.11 8.51
N VAL A 40 7.42 -6.72 8.71
CA VAL A 40 6.59 -6.05 7.70
C VAL A 40 7.09 -4.62 7.45
N PHE A 41 7.40 -3.87 8.51
CA PHE A 41 7.99 -2.53 8.42
C PHE A 41 9.28 -2.56 7.58
N SER A 42 10.27 -3.38 7.97
CA SER A 42 11.56 -3.43 7.27
C SER A 42 11.41 -3.91 5.82
N PHE A 43 10.43 -4.77 5.55
CA PHE A 43 10.12 -5.21 4.19
C PHE A 43 9.58 -4.06 3.33
N LEU A 44 8.65 -3.26 3.85
CA LEU A 44 8.10 -2.11 3.15
C LEU A 44 9.15 -1.01 2.98
N GLU A 45 9.92 -0.69 4.01
CA GLU A 45 11.00 0.29 3.94
C GLU A 45 12.02 -0.03 2.85
N ALA A 46 12.36 -1.30 2.65
CA ALA A 46 13.34 -1.72 1.66
C ALA A 46 12.77 -1.88 0.23
N ASN A 47 11.46 -2.13 0.07
CA ASN A 47 10.89 -2.59 -1.20
C ASN A 47 9.64 -1.84 -1.66
N TYR A 48 9.09 -0.93 -0.87
CA TYR A 48 7.87 -0.20 -1.24
C TYR A 48 8.16 1.00 -2.14
N ILE A 49 7.09 1.59 -2.69
CA ILE A 49 7.05 2.58 -3.77
C ILE A 49 8.24 3.54 -3.74
N GLU A 50 8.91 3.61 -4.88
CA GLU A 50 10.00 4.54 -5.20
C GLU A 50 9.50 5.48 -6.30
N ASP A 51 10.01 6.69 -6.32
CA ASP A 51 9.85 7.58 -7.46
C ASP A 51 10.62 7.06 -8.68
N ASN A 52 10.29 7.58 -9.86
CA ASN A 52 10.88 7.13 -11.13
C ASN A 52 12.41 7.31 -11.17
N GLU A 53 12.93 8.29 -10.43
CA GLU A 53 14.36 8.61 -10.33
C GLU A 53 15.03 7.93 -9.12
N SER A 54 14.27 7.17 -8.30
CA SER A 54 14.73 6.50 -7.06
C SER A 54 15.36 7.43 -6.01
N LEU A 55 15.07 8.73 -6.07
CA LEU A 55 15.53 9.73 -5.11
C LEU A 55 14.71 9.70 -3.81
N PHE A 56 13.44 9.32 -3.89
CA PHE A 56 12.50 9.35 -2.78
C PHE A 56 11.76 8.02 -2.62
N ARG A 57 11.70 7.55 -1.37
CA ARG A 57 10.91 6.38 -0.98
C ARG A 57 9.99 6.76 0.17
N PHE A 58 8.80 6.15 0.19
CA PHE A 58 7.95 6.24 1.37
C PHE A 58 8.63 5.58 2.58
N ASN A 59 8.86 6.37 3.62
CA ASN A 59 9.28 5.89 4.93
C ASN A 59 8.08 5.95 5.88
N TYR A 60 7.31 4.87 5.97
CA TYR A 60 6.22 4.77 6.92
C TYR A 60 6.78 4.41 8.29
N ILE A 61 6.71 5.31 9.26
CA ILE A 61 7.10 5.02 10.65
C ILE A 61 6.28 3.87 11.25
N HIS A 62 6.85 3.20 12.26
CA HIS A 62 6.26 2.02 12.89
C HIS A 62 4.87 2.27 13.45
N GLU A 63 4.68 3.40 14.13
CA GLU A 63 3.43 3.82 14.76
C GLU A 63 2.34 4.01 13.72
N PHE A 64 2.69 4.61 12.57
CA PHE A 64 1.76 4.83 11.47
C PHE A 64 1.31 3.50 10.86
N LEU A 65 2.24 2.59 10.56
CA LEU A 65 1.88 1.27 10.03
C LEU A 65 1.05 0.46 11.03
N ASN A 66 1.42 0.49 12.32
CA ASN A 66 0.68 -0.19 13.36
C ASN A 66 -0.75 0.35 13.46
N PHE A 67 -0.93 1.67 13.47
CA PHE A 67 -2.23 2.32 13.48
C PHE A 67 -3.05 1.97 12.22
N ASN A 68 -2.44 2.07 11.05
CA ASN A 68 -3.14 1.88 9.78
C ASN A 68 -3.54 0.42 9.54
N LEU A 69 -2.64 -0.54 9.83
CA LEU A 69 -2.89 -1.98 9.64
C LEU A 69 -3.79 -2.59 10.71
N LYS A 70 -3.90 -1.94 11.89
CA LYS A 70 -4.77 -2.36 13.00
C LYS A 70 -6.01 -1.46 13.14
N ALA A 71 -6.59 -1.06 12.01
CA ALA A 71 -7.90 -0.41 12.02
C ALA A 71 -8.95 -1.24 12.79
N PRO A 72 -10.07 -0.63 13.24
CA PRO A 72 -11.13 -1.38 13.92
C PRO A 72 -11.55 -2.61 13.12
N ASN A 73 -11.74 -3.74 13.81
CA ASN A 73 -12.05 -5.05 13.22
C ASN A 73 -10.95 -5.64 12.32
N TRP A 74 -9.69 -5.20 12.47
CA TRP A 74 -8.58 -5.84 11.78
C TRP A 74 -8.46 -7.32 12.18
N ASN A 75 -7.97 -8.12 11.24
CA ASN A 75 -7.66 -9.52 11.45
C ASN A 75 -6.51 -9.89 10.51
N SER A 76 -5.60 -10.75 10.98
CA SER A 76 -4.54 -11.37 10.16
C SER A 76 -5.07 -11.99 8.86
N PHE A 77 -6.34 -12.40 8.82
CA PHE A 77 -7.03 -12.87 7.62
C PHE A 77 -6.94 -11.89 6.44
N PHE A 78 -7.05 -10.59 6.73
CA PHE A 78 -7.01 -9.53 5.74
C PHE A 78 -5.62 -9.19 5.22
N ILE A 79 -4.61 -9.90 5.70
CA ILE A 79 -3.21 -9.72 5.31
C ILE A 79 -2.76 -11.02 4.64
N SER A 80 -2.10 -10.89 3.49
CA SER A 80 -1.52 -12.05 2.81
C SER A 80 -0.05 -11.79 2.52
N GLY A 81 0.80 -12.62 3.13
CA GLY A 81 2.25 -12.56 2.97
C GLY A 81 2.78 -13.79 2.22
N LEU A 82 3.84 -13.59 1.46
CA LEU A 82 4.65 -14.66 0.88
C LEU A 82 6.03 -14.66 1.52
N SER A 83 6.58 -15.84 1.77
CA SER A 83 7.96 -16.00 2.22
C SER A 83 8.67 -17.11 1.50
N PHE A 84 10.01 -17.08 1.52
CA PHE A 84 10.79 -18.26 1.20
C PHE A 84 10.66 -19.29 2.34
N LYS A 85 10.48 -20.57 1.98
CA LYS A 85 10.48 -21.70 2.92
C LYS A 85 11.80 -21.74 3.70
N ARG A 86 12.91 -21.52 2.99
CA ARG A 86 14.24 -21.40 3.59
C ARG A 86 14.41 -19.99 4.18
N GLY A 87 14.62 -19.92 5.49
CA GLY A 87 14.88 -18.66 6.21
C GLY A 87 13.65 -17.79 6.51
N ASN A 88 12.45 -18.19 6.08
CA ASN A 88 11.18 -17.52 6.42
C ASN A 88 11.16 -16.00 6.14
N LYS A 89 11.96 -15.55 5.16
CA LYS A 89 12.09 -14.14 4.81
C LYS A 89 10.87 -13.69 4.00
N LEU A 90 10.28 -12.55 4.37
CA LEU A 90 9.13 -11.98 3.66
C LEU A 90 9.56 -11.50 2.27
N ILE A 91 8.81 -11.89 1.25
CA ILE A 91 9.10 -11.57 -0.15
C ILE A 91 7.93 -10.88 -0.85
N GLY A 92 6.73 -10.97 -0.29
CA GLY A 92 5.54 -10.35 -0.84
C GLY A 92 4.53 -10.04 0.23
N LEU A 93 3.79 -8.96 0.04
CA LEU A 93 2.76 -8.48 0.95
C LEU A 93 1.60 -7.89 0.13
N ILE A 94 0.38 -8.14 0.60
CA ILE A 94 -0.81 -7.39 0.20
C ILE A 94 -1.74 -7.33 1.42
N THR A 95 -2.36 -6.18 1.64
CA THR A 95 -3.29 -5.99 2.75
C THR A 95 -4.64 -5.57 2.23
N SER A 96 -5.66 -5.88 3.00
CA SER A 96 -7.03 -5.48 2.78
C SER A 96 -7.61 -4.95 4.08
N LEU A 97 -8.56 -4.02 4.00
CA LEU A 97 -9.31 -3.53 5.16
C LEU A 97 -10.77 -3.41 4.75
N PRO A 98 -11.73 -4.00 5.48
CA PRO A 98 -13.15 -3.80 5.21
C PRO A 98 -13.53 -2.32 5.36
N LYS A 99 -14.31 -1.80 4.41
CA LYS A 99 -14.83 -0.42 4.44
C LYS A 99 -16.23 -0.32 3.86
N LEU A 100 -17.02 0.59 4.43
CA LEU A 100 -18.24 1.07 3.82
C LEU A 100 -17.91 2.31 3.00
N ILE A 101 -18.25 2.29 1.72
CA ILE A 101 -18.06 3.42 0.82
C ILE A 101 -19.44 3.92 0.40
N VAL A 102 -19.64 5.24 0.53
CA VAL A 102 -20.84 5.90 0.03
C VAL A 102 -20.57 6.35 -1.41
N LEU A 103 -21.34 5.81 -2.34
CA LEU A 103 -21.30 6.19 -3.75
C LEU A 103 -22.65 6.76 -4.15
N LYS A 104 -22.71 8.09 -4.30
CA LYS A 104 -23.96 8.83 -4.48
C LYS A 104 -24.92 8.53 -3.32
N ASN A 105 -25.99 7.79 -3.58
CA ASN A 105 -27.02 7.43 -2.59
C ASN A 105 -26.94 5.95 -2.16
N TYR A 106 -25.88 5.23 -2.55
CA TYR A 106 -25.70 3.82 -2.23
C TYR A 106 -24.58 3.63 -1.22
N ILE A 107 -24.83 2.81 -0.20
CA ILE A 107 -23.81 2.32 0.71
C ILE A 107 -23.31 0.99 0.18
N ILE A 108 -22.01 0.92 -0.12
CA ILE A 108 -21.35 -0.25 -0.67
C ILE A 108 -20.39 -0.81 0.37
N SER A 109 -20.63 -2.05 0.80
CA SER A 109 -19.65 -2.80 1.59
C SER A 109 -18.58 -3.37 0.69
N CYS A 110 -17.33 -2.97 0.90
CA CYS A 110 -16.20 -3.37 0.09
C CYS A 110 -14.94 -3.51 0.95
N SER A 111 -13.81 -3.81 0.32
CA SER A 111 -12.52 -3.78 0.98
C SER A 111 -11.54 -2.83 0.29
N GLU A 112 -10.86 -1.99 1.07
CA GLU A 112 -9.72 -1.21 0.60
C GLU A 112 -8.48 -2.10 0.52
N ILE A 113 -7.88 -2.21 -0.65
CA ILE A 113 -6.61 -2.91 -0.85
C ILE A 113 -5.47 -1.90 -0.79
N ASN A 114 -4.43 -2.23 -0.03
CA ASN A 114 -3.25 -1.39 0.13
C ASN A 114 -1.98 -2.25 0.31
N TYR A 115 -0.82 -1.60 0.39
CA TYR A 115 0.51 -2.19 0.65
C TYR A 115 0.85 -3.41 -0.21
N LEU A 116 0.38 -3.42 -1.47
CA LEU A 116 0.80 -4.43 -2.44
C LEU A 116 2.28 -4.22 -2.76
N CYS A 117 3.12 -5.16 -2.34
CA CYS A 117 4.56 -5.04 -2.45
C CYS A 117 5.20 -6.40 -2.72
N LEU A 118 6.22 -6.42 -3.58
CA LEU A 118 7.10 -7.56 -3.81
C LEU A 118 8.55 -7.13 -3.62
N GLN A 119 9.36 -8.05 -3.12
CA GLN A 119 10.81 -7.87 -3.04
C GLN A 119 11.37 -7.56 -4.44
N LYS A 120 12.26 -6.56 -4.52
CA LYS A 120 12.80 -6.03 -5.79
C LYS A 120 13.26 -7.12 -6.78
N LYS A 121 14.00 -8.11 -6.27
CA LYS A 121 14.62 -9.19 -7.06
C LYS A 121 13.63 -10.13 -7.77
N ILE A 122 12.38 -10.20 -7.31
CA ILE A 122 11.37 -11.15 -7.82
C ILE A 122 10.17 -10.47 -8.49
N ARG A 123 10.22 -9.15 -8.69
CA ARG A 123 9.12 -8.37 -9.30
C ARG A 123 8.79 -8.80 -10.74
N SER A 124 9.76 -9.34 -11.47
CA SER A 124 9.56 -9.89 -12.83
C SER A 124 8.77 -11.21 -12.85
N ARG A 125 8.58 -11.85 -11.70
CA ARG A 125 7.76 -13.06 -11.58
C ARG A 125 6.29 -12.66 -11.45
N LYS A 126 5.38 -13.42 -12.08
CA LYS A 126 3.91 -13.20 -12.06
C LYS A 126 3.26 -13.38 -10.66
N LEU A 127 4.01 -13.21 -9.57
CA LEU A 127 3.60 -13.39 -8.18
C LEU A 127 2.61 -12.33 -7.69
N VAL A 128 2.62 -11.13 -8.26
CA VAL A 128 1.61 -10.09 -7.96
C VAL A 128 0.20 -10.63 -8.22
N SER A 129 0.01 -11.31 -9.35
CA SER A 129 -1.28 -11.91 -9.71
C SER A 129 -1.72 -12.99 -8.72
N VAL A 130 -0.77 -13.69 -8.10
CA VAL A 130 -1.04 -14.73 -7.09
C VAL A 130 -1.48 -14.09 -5.78
N LEU A 131 -0.79 -13.03 -5.32
CA LEU A 131 -1.19 -12.24 -4.15
C LEU A 131 -2.61 -11.67 -4.31
N ILE A 132 -2.90 -11.07 -5.46
CA ILE A 132 -4.21 -10.49 -5.76
C ILE A 132 -5.30 -11.60 -5.78
N LYS A 133 -5.03 -12.75 -6.40
CA LYS A 133 -5.96 -13.88 -6.42
C LYS A 133 -6.24 -14.40 -5.01
N GLU A 134 -5.23 -14.51 -4.17
CA GLU A 134 -5.39 -15.02 -2.80
C GLU A 134 -6.18 -14.06 -1.91
N ILE A 135 -5.85 -12.76 -1.92
CA ILE A 135 -6.63 -11.80 -1.13
C ILE A 135 -8.09 -11.74 -1.60
N THR A 136 -8.30 -11.82 -2.92
CA THR A 136 -9.64 -11.88 -3.51
C THR A 136 -10.40 -13.13 -3.06
N ARG A 137 -9.73 -14.30 -3.02
CA ARG A 137 -10.32 -15.56 -2.55
C ARG A 137 -10.76 -15.46 -1.09
N LYS A 138 -9.88 -14.95 -0.23
CA LYS A 138 -10.16 -14.70 1.20
C LYS A 138 -11.35 -13.77 1.38
N LEU A 139 -11.34 -12.60 0.75
CA LEU A 139 -12.45 -11.63 0.83
C LEU A 139 -13.77 -12.23 0.32
N ASN A 140 -13.76 -12.95 -0.80
CA ASN A 140 -14.96 -13.59 -1.32
C ASN A 140 -15.52 -14.64 -0.34
N SER A 141 -14.67 -15.39 0.39
CA SER A 141 -15.13 -16.44 1.31
C SER A 141 -15.92 -15.90 2.52
N ILE A 142 -15.75 -14.61 2.83
CA ILE A 142 -16.51 -13.91 3.87
C ILE A 142 -17.62 -13.01 3.27
N GLY A 143 -17.91 -13.16 1.97
CA GLY A 143 -18.97 -12.43 1.26
C GLY A 143 -18.58 -11.06 0.71
N ILE A 144 -17.33 -10.62 0.86
CA ILE A 144 -16.86 -9.34 0.30
C ILE A 144 -16.42 -9.56 -1.15
N VAL A 145 -17.23 -9.09 -2.10
CA VAL A 145 -17.02 -9.28 -3.55
C VAL A 145 -16.57 -8.00 -4.28
N GLN A 146 -16.44 -6.91 -3.54
CA GLN A 146 -16.03 -5.60 -4.06
C GLN A 146 -14.80 -5.09 -3.32
N ALA A 147 -13.89 -4.47 -4.07
CA ALA A 147 -12.70 -3.88 -3.51
C ALA A 147 -12.33 -2.56 -4.20
N VAL A 148 -11.74 -1.65 -3.43
CA VAL A 148 -11.28 -0.35 -3.89
C VAL A 148 -9.77 -0.23 -3.67
N TYR A 149 -9.08 0.37 -4.63
CA TYR A 149 -7.63 0.57 -4.57
C TYR A 149 -7.20 1.79 -5.37
N THR A 150 -6.00 2.28 -5.07
CA THR A 150 -5.34 3.37 -5.78
C THR A 150 -4.01 2.88 -6.34
N THR A 151 -3.63 3.44 -7.47
CA THR A 151 -2.37 3.11 -8.16
C THR A 151 -2.01 4.24 -9.09
N SER A 152 -0.71 4.48 -9.26
CA SER A 152 -0.16 5.41 -10.24
C SER A 152 -0.11 4.83 -11.65
N VAL A 153 -0.24 3.50 -11.78
CA VAL A 153 -0.29 2.83 -13.09
C VAL A 153 -1.68 3.00 -13.69
N THR A 154 -1.73 3.33 -14.97
CA THR A 154 -2.98 3.43 -15.71
C THR A 154 -3.48 2.03 -16.07
N PHE A 155 -4.70 1.72 -15.64
CA PHE A 155 -5.42 0.53 -16.07
C PHE A 155 -6.65 0.96 -16.87
N LEU A 156 -7.16 0.04 -17.68
CA LEU A 156 -8.45 0.20 -18.36
C LEU A 156 -9.53 0.26 -17.25
N GLU A 157 -10.25 1.38 -17.18
CA GLU A 157 -11.38 1.65 -16.24
C GLU A 157 -11.03 2.19 -14.83
N SER A 158 -10.42 3.37 -14.75
CA SER A 158 -10.38 4.14 -13.49
C SER A 158 -11.69 4.88 -13.25
N PHE A 159 -12.23 4.84 -12.02
CA PHE A 159 -13.39 5.64 -11.63
C PHE A 159 -13.05 7.12 -11.46
N ILE A 160 -11.87 7.40 -10.89
CA ILE A 160 -11.41 8.76 -10.57
C ILE A 160 -9.90 8.83 -10.78
N THR A 161 -9.45 9.85 -11.49
CA THR A 161 -8.04 10.22 -11.59
C THR A 161 -7.79 11.50 -10.79
N CYS A 162 -6.83 11.48 -9.87
CA CYS A 162 -6.44 12.65 -9.10
C CYS A 162 -4.97 12.97 -9.36
N ARG A 163 -4.61 14.25 -9.25
CA ARG A 163 -3.22 14.72 -9.37
C ARG A 163 -2.74 15.21 -8.01
N TYR A 164 -1.54 14.76 -7.61
CA TYR A 164 -0.86 15.31 -6.44
C TYR A 164 -0.31 16.71 -6.78
N TYR A 165 -0.60 17.67 -5.91
CA TYR A 165 0.02 18.99 -5.90
C TYR A 165 0.84 19.12 -4.62
N HIS A 166 1.97 19.80 -4.71
CA HIS A 166 2.87 20.01 -3.58
C HIS A 166 2.95 21.50 -3.26
N TYR A 167 2.76 21.85 -2.00
CA TYR A 167 3.00 23.18 -1.48
C TYR A 167 4.34 23.19 -0.72
N PRO A 168 5.40 23.84 -1.24
CA PRO A 168 6.72 23.76 -0.63
C PRO A 168 6.79 24.59 0.65
N LEU A 169 7.11 23.94 1.78
CA LEU A 169 7.31 24.63 3.07
C LEU A 169 8.76 25.06 3.29
N ASN A 170 9.71 24.15 3.02
CA ASN A 170 11.15 24.44 3.12
C ASN A 170 11.78 24.36 1.73
N ILE A 171 11.69 25.46 0.99
CA ILE A 171 12.14 25.54 -0.40
C ILE A 171 13.63 25.23 -0.53
N VAL A 172 14.46 25.74 0.38
CA VAL A 172 15.92 25.53 0.36
C VAL A 172 16.23 24.04 0.46
N LYS A 173 15.71 23.36 1.50
CA LYS A 173 15.93 21.92 1.67
C LYS A 173 15.38 21.09 0.49
N LEU A 174 14.21 21.46 -0.04
CA LEU A 174 13.62 20.76 -1.19
C LEU A 174 14.44 20.94 -2.47
N PHE A 175 15.08 22.09 -2.65
CA PHE A 175 16.00 22.34 -3.75
C PHE A 175 17.30 21.54 -3.57
N ASP A 176 17.90 21.58 -2.37
CA ASP A 176 19.14 20.85 -2.05
C ASP A 176 18.98 19.32 -2.25
N LEU A 177 17.80 18.78 -1.96
CA LEU A 177 17.46 17.37 -2.16
C LEU A 177 17.07 17.02 -3.61
N GLY A 178 17.02 17.99 -4.52
CA GLY A 178 16.63 17.78 -5.93
C GLY A 178 15.13 17.59 -6.16
N PHE A 179 14.28 17.77 -5.14
CA PHE A 179 12.82 17.69 -5.30
C PHE A 179 12.29 18.84 -6.16
N LEU A 180 12.88 20.03 -6.04
CA LEU A 180 12.61 21.18 -6.91
C LEU A 180 13.72 21.31 -7.96
N LYS A 181 13.36 21.24 -9.25
CA LYS A 181 14.31 21.33 -10.38
C LYS A 181 14.87 22.74 -10.60
N SER A 182 14.16 23.75 -10.14
CA SER A 182 14.57 25.14 -10.20
C SER A 182 14.11 25.82 -8.92
N PRO A 183 14.89 26.75 -8.36
CA PRO A 183 14.37 27.65 -7.37
C PRO A 183 13.48 28.63 -8.14
N CYS A 184 12.27 28.22 -8.53
CA CYS A 184 11.27 29.12 -9.08
C CYS A 184 10.86 30.09 -7.97
N LEU A 185 11.69 31.10 -7.80
CA LEU A 185 11.59 32.17 -6.84
C LEU A 185 11.26 33.42 -7.65
N LEU A 186 9.96 33.63 -7.86
CA LEU A 186 9.45 34.98 -7.71
C LEU A 186 9.80 35.41 -6.28
N ASN A 187 11.01 35.97 -6.12
CA ASN A 187 11.60 36.54 -4.91
C ASN A 187 11.13 35.90 -3.59
N LEU A 188 11.94 35.02 -2.98
CA LEU A 188 11.73 34.54 -1.59
C LEU A 188 11.39 35.67 -0.60
N LYS A 189 11.93 36.87 -0.85
CA LYS A 189 11.67 38.10 -0.08
C LYS A 189 10.22 38.62 -0.17
N ARG A 190 9.47 38.31 -1.23
CA ARG A 190 8.06 38.75 -1.43
C ARG A 190 7.04 37.81 -0.79
N ILE A 191 7.30 36.51 -0.75
CA ILE A 191 6.32 35.50 -0.29
C ILE A 191 6.35 35.36 1.25
N PHE A 192 7.51 35.55 1.88
CA PHE A 192 7.65 35.58 3.34
C PHE A 192 8.31 36.89 3.79
N PRO A 193 7.60 38.03 3.77
CA PRO A 193 8.16 39.31 4.23
C PRO A 193 8.51 39.26 5.72
N ASN A 194 7.74 38.51 6.50
CA ASN A 194 8.03 38.22 7.91
C ASN A 194 8.48 36.77 8.02
N LYS A 195 9.75 36.56 8.41
CA LYS A 195 10.21 35.29 8.97
C LYS A 195 9.27 34.95 10.13
N ILE A 196 8.30 34.06 9.91
CA ILE A 196 7.61 33.44 11.03
C ILE A 196 8.69 32.63 11.74
N GLN A 197 9.11 33.10 12.92
CA GLN A 197 9.99 32.40 13.84
C GLN A 197 9.24 31.16 14.37
N LEU A 198 9.00 30.16 13.53
CA LEU A 198 8.57 28.86 13.99
C LEU A 198 9.83 28.05 14.27
N PHE A 199 10.05 27.87 15.58
CA PHE A 199 11.06 27.03 16.23
C PHE A 199 12.47 27.63 16.32
N LYS A 200 12.63 28.55 17.28
CA LYS A 200 13.81 28.51 18.16
C LYS A 200 13.53 27.48 19.25
N LYS A 201 14.28 26.39 19.26
CA LYS A 201 14.64 25.66 20.48
C LYS A 201 16.15 25.45 20.41
#